data_AF-A0A9R1J458-F1
#
_entry.id   AF-A0A9R1J458-F1
#
_cell.length_a   1.000
_cell.length_b   1.000
_cell.length_c   1.000
_cell.angle_alpha   90.00
_cell.angle_beta   90.00
_cell.angle_gamma   90.00
#
_symmetry.space_group_name_H-M   'P 1'
#
loop_
_entity.id
_entity.type
_entity.pdbx_description
1 polymer ?
#
loop_
_entity_poly.entity_id
_entity_poly.type
_entity_poly.pdbx_seq_one_letter_code
_entity_poly.pdbx_strand_id
1 'polypeptide(L)' 'MPALDACALCAKPLAHDRDVFMYRGDTPYCSEECRHEQMHLDAVCAKQAARRQQRFSAGTESHRGQRQSRKVSVAS' A
#
# COMPACT_ATOMS: atom_id res chain seq x y z
N MET A 1 23.15 3.62 17.43
CA MET A 1 22.05 3.62 16.44
C MET A 1 22.40 4.60 15.31
N PRO A 2 23.25 4.25 14.32
CA PRO A 2 23.46 5.13 13.18
C PRO A 2 22.79 4.48 11.95
N ALA A 3 21.56 4.90 11.66
CA ALA A 3 20.83 4.43 10.47
C ALA A 3 20.31 5.62 9.65
N LEU A 4 21.04 6.74 9.69
CA LEU A 4 20.68 7.96 8.97
C LEU A 4 21.79 8.47 8.04
N ASP A 5 22.67 7.58 7.59
CA ASP A 5 23.83 7.95 6.76
C ASP A 5 23.53 7.98 5.25
N ALA A 6 22.34 7.57 4.81
CA ALA A 6 21.97 7.59 3.40
C ALA A 6 20.47 7.86 3.16
N CYS A 7 20.18 8.50 2.03
CA CYS A 7 18.82 8.78 1.58
C CYS A 7 18.10 7.48 1.22
N ALA A 8 16.92 7.24 1.78
CA ALA A 8 16.17 6.01 1.54
C ALA A 8 15.65 5.83 0.11
N LEU A 9 15.56 6.91 -0.68
CA LEU A 9 15.09 6.84 -2.08
C LEU A 9 16.22 6.61 -3.07
N CYS A 10 17.28 7.42 -2.99
CA CYS A 10 18.34 7.47 -3.99
C CYS A 10 19.70 6.97 -3.47
N ALA A 11 19.75 6.45 -2.24
CA ALA A 11 20.94 5.92 -1.57
C ALA A 11 22.13 6.91 -1.47
N LYS A 12 21.89 8.21 -1.74
CA LYS A 12 22.91 9.24 -1.62
C LYS A 12 23.34 9.37 -0.15
N PRO A 13 24.65 9.43 0.14
CA PRO A 13 25.11 9.60 1.51
C PRO A 13 24.63 10.94 2.06
N LEU A 14 24.07 10.90 3.26
CA LEU A 14 23.66 12.07 4.02
C LEU A 14 24.88 12.51 4.82
N ALA A 15 25.33 13.73 4.58
CA ALA A 15 26.47 14.25 5.33
C ALA A 15 26.05 14.46 6.78
N HIS A 16 26.94 14.11 7.71
CA HIS A 16 26.72 14.20 9.15
C HIS A 16 26.30 15.61 9.62
N ASP A 17 26.73 16.65 8.91
CA ASP A 17 26.46 18.07 9.20
C ASP A 17 25.34 18.69 8.34
N ARG A 18 24.60 17.90 7.54
CA ARG A 18 23.50 18.44 6.71
C ARG A 18 22.15 18.09 7.32
N ASP A 19 21.26 19.08 7.36
CA ASP A 19 19.84 18.87 7.65
C ASP A 19 19.27 17.76 6.74
N VAL A 20 18.74 16.72 7.37
CA VAL A 20 18.10 15.60 6.69
C VAL A 20 16.60 15.78 6.70
N PHE A 21 15.96 15.55 5.57
CA PHE A 21 14.50 15.62 5.48
C PHE A 21 13.95 14.27 5.96
N MET A 22 13.23 14.22 7.08
CA MET A 22 12.67 12.96 7.61
C MET A 22 11.24 12.71 7.16
N TYR A 23 10.84 11.47 6.92
CA TYR A 23 9.45 11.01 6.76
C TYR A 23 9.14 9.97 7.84
N ARG A 24 8.01 10.12 8.55
CA ARG A 24 7.54 9.20 9.60
C ARG A 24 8.51 8.98 10.79
N GLY A 25 9.55 9.80 10.91
CA GLY A 25 10.48 9.80 12.04
C GLY A 25 11.65 8.81 11.94
N ASP A 26 11.64 7.91 10.97
CA ASP A 26 12.68 6.86 10.84
C ASP A 26 13.38 6.88 9.47
N THR A 27 12.80 7.53 8.47
CA THR A 27 13.32 7.47 7.09
C THR A 27 13.90 8.83 6.66
N PRO A 28 15.22 8.95 6.45
CA PRO A 28 15.84 10.20 6.05
C PRO A 28 16.01 10.32 4.52
N TYR A 29 15.96 11.56 4.04
CA TYR A 29 16.08 11.92 2.63
C TYR A 29 17.03 13.10 2.45
N CYS A 30 17.74 13.10 1.32
CA CYS A 30 18.68 14.16 0.98
C CYS A 30 18.00 15.45 0.48
N SER A 31 16.69 15.40 0.21
CA SER A 31 15.90 16.55 -0.23
C SER A 31 14.42 16.32 0.06
N GLU A 32 13.65 17.41 0.12
CA GLU A 32 12.19 17.35 0.22
C GLU A 32 11.57 16.60 -0.96
N GLU A 33 12.15 16.74 -2.16
CA GLU A 33 11.70 16.07 -3.37
C GLU A 33 11.80 14.54 -3.25
N CYS A 34 12.91 14.03 -2.70
CA CYS A 34 13.06 12.59 -2.42
C CYS A 34 12.05 12.10 -1.38
N ARG A 35 11.73 12.94 -0.37
CA ARG A 35 10.69 12.62 0.61
C ARG A 35 9.30 12.56 -0.04
N HIS A 36 8.97 13.52 -0.90
CA HIS A 36 7.66 13.61 -1.54
C HIS A 36 7.44 12.44 -2.52
N GLU A 37 8.48 12.07 -3.28
CA GLU A 37 8.45 10.89 -4.15
C GLU A 37 8.15 9.60 -3.36
N GLN A 38 8.78 9.40 -2.19
CA GLN A 38 8.45 8.24 -1.35
C GLN A 38 6.98 8.25 -0.92
N MET A 39 6.46 9.40 -0.51
CA MET A 39 5.07 9.53 -0.07
C MET A 39 4.09 9.19 -1.21
N HIS A 40 4.43 9.57 -2.45
CA HIS A 40 3.69 9.18 -3.63
C HIS A 40 3.72 7.67 -3.89
N LEU A 41 4.92 7.05 -3.83
CA LEU A 41 5.09 5.61 -4.02
C LEU A 41 4.32 4.80 -2.98
N ASP A 42 4.34 5.20 -1.71
CA ASP A 42 3.60 4.56 -0.63
C ASP A 42 2.08 4.62 -0.88
N ALA A 43 1.57 5.77 -1.30
CA ALA A 43 0.16 5.94 -1.65
C ALA A 43 -0.27 5.06 -2.84
N VAL A 44 0.60 4.89 -3.85
CA VAL A 44 0.34 4.02 -5.00
C VAL A 44 0.39 2.54 -4.58
N CYS A 45 1.39 2.15 -3.78
CA CYS A 45 1.54 0.79 -3.27
C CYS A 45 0.32 0.35 -2.45
N ALA A 46 -0.16 1.20 -1.53
CA ALA A 46 -1.35 0.93 -0.72
C ALA A 46 -2.60 0.67 -1.58
N LYS A 47 -2.80 1.47 -2.64
CA LYS A 47 -3.92 1.30 -3.59
C LYS A 47 -3.83 -0.02 -4.36
N GLN A 48 -2.62 -0.42 -4.77
CA GLN A 48 -2.41 -1.70 -5.47
C GLN A 48 -2.63 -2.90 -4.55
N ALA A 49 -2.16 -2.84 -3.30
CA ALA A 49 -2.39 -3.88 -2.31
C ALA A 49 -3.89 -4.11 -2.05
N ALA A 50 -4.69 -3.05 -1.96
CA ALA A 50 -6.14 -3.14 -1.81
C ALA A 50 -6.81 -3.80 -3.03
N ARG A 51 -6.40 -3.46 -4.26
CA ARG A 51 -6.92 -4.08 -5.49
C ARG A 51 -6.55 -5.56 -5.62
N ARG A 52 -5.33 -5.92 -5.20
CA ARG A 52 -4.87 -7.32 -5.23
C ARG A 52 -5.67 -8.18 -4.25
N GLN A 53 -5.98 -7.65 -3.06
CA GLN A 53 -6.86 -8.33 -2.10
C GLN A 53 -8.26 -8.57 -2.67
N GLN A 54 -8.87 -7.61 -3.37
CA GLN A 54 -10.18 -7.82 -4.00
C GLN A 54 -10.15 -8.91 -5.08
N ARG A 55 -9.07 -9.03 -5.86
CA ARG A 55 -8.92 -10.11 -6.86
C ARG A 55 -8.76 -11.49 -6.21
N PHE A 56 -8.13 -11.57 -5.04
CA PHE A 56 -8.02 -12.82 -4.28
C PHE A 56 -9.33 -13.18 -3.56
N SER A 57 -10.09 -12.20 -3.06
CA SER A 57 -11.38 -12.44 -2.42
C SER A 57 -12.46 -12.90 -3.41
N ALA A 58 -12.43 -12.38 -4.66
CA ALA A 58 -13.38 -12.77 -5.72
C ALA A 58 -13.23 -14.23 -6.21
N GLY A 59 -12.16 -14.94 -5.82
CA GLY A 59 -11.93 -16.34 -6.17
C GLY A 59 -12.53 -17.37 -5.20
N THR A 60 -13.15 -16.95 -4.09
CA THR A 60 -13.68 -17.86 -3.06
C THR A 60 -15.20 -17.85 -2.91
N GLU A 61 -15.91 -17.10 -3.76
CA GLU A 61 -17.38 -17.08 -3.79
C GLU A 61 -17.98 -17.97 -4.89
N SER A 62 -17.23 -18.99 -5.33
CA SER A 62 -17.84 -20.13 -6.03
C SER A 62 -18.29 -21.13 -4.96
N HIS A 63 -19.56 -21.54 -5.00
CA HIS A 63 -20.19 -22.56 -4.15
C HIS A 63 -20.78 -22.13 -2.80
N ARG A 64 -21.70 -21.16 -2.77
CA ARG A 64 -22.80 -21.21 -1.77
C ARG A 64 -24.12 -20.51 -2.15
N GLY A 65 -24.38 -20.32 -3.44
CA GLY A 65 -25.59 -19.65 -3.93
C GLY A 65 -26.68 -20.54 -4.53
N GLN A 66 -26.51 -21.86 -4.64
CA GLN A 66 -27.54 -22.73 -5.24
C GLN A 66 -28.44 -23.36 -4.17
N ARG A 67 -29.25 -22.57 -3.43
CA ARG A 67 -30.51 -23.08 -2.84
C ARG A 67 -31.39 -21.98 -2.21
N GLN A 68 -31.93 -21.02 -2.95
CA GLN A 68 -33.23 -20.41 -2.59
C GLN A 68 -33.73 -19.44 -3.67
N SER A 69 -34.34 -19.97 -4.73
CA SER A 69 -35.40 -19.21 -5.42
C SER A 69 -36.31 -20.16 -6.20
N ARG A 70 -36.98 -21.05 -5.47
CA ARG A 70 -38.21 -21.71 -5.93
C ARG A 70 -39.15 -21.82 -4.74
N LYS A 71 -39.91 -20.75 -4.48
CA LYS A 71 -41.19 -20.78 -3.78
C LYS A 71 -42.22 -20.23 -4.76
N VAL A 72 -42.93 -21.11 -5.47
CA VAL A 72 -44.27 -21.65 -5.16
C VAL A 72 -45.38 -20.66 -5.50
N SER A 73 -46.30 -21.10 -6.37
CA SER A 73 -47.75 -20.84 -6.39
C SER A 73 -48.32 -21.82 -7.43
N VAL A 74 -48.85 -22.98 -7.05
CA VAL A 74 -50.23 -23.29 -6.57
C VAL A 74 -51.28 -23.16 -7.67
N ALA A 75 -52.12 -24.19 -7.73
CA ALA A 75 -53.16 -24.48 -8.72
C ALA A 75 -54.22 -23.37 -8.89
N SER A 76 -54.76 -23.25 -10.11
CA SER A 76 -56.16 -23.61 -10.41
C SER A 76 -56.39 -23.73 -11.92
#